data_AF-A0A8I6YZ50-F1
#
_entry.id   AF-A0A8I6YZ50-F1
#
_cell.length_a   1.000
_cell.length_b   1.000
_cell.length_c   1.000
_cell.angle_alpha   90.00
_cell.angle_beta   90.00
_cell.angle_gamma   90.00
#
_symmetry.space_group_name_H-M   'P 1'
#
loop_
_entity.id
_entity.type
_entity.pdbx_description
1 polymer ?
#
loop_
_entity_poly.entity_id
_entity_poly.type
_entity_poly.pdbx_seq_one_letter_code
_entity_poly.pdbx_strand_id
1 'polypeptide(L)'
;MDSGDDQQLQEQGQKNYHRHTPSQIQALEAAFMQCSHPDETQRAMLGRDLGLEPRKVKYWFQNRRTQKKVQQERQGNDFLRAENDRIRCENIALRDALQNAVCPSCGPPVAEDYYDEQQLRVENARLKEELAGLTYKPLGRPFTQMPQGTPQMSMATVQMGGHHQPFGRAGLSLDLYLSGAGMSEGCGQEDSGAHFSTNRQ
;
A
#
# COMPACT_ATOMS: atom_id res chain seq x y z
N MET A 1 -12.85 23.25 -58.02
CA MET A 1 -12.51 22.44 -56.85
C MET A 1 -11.96 23.40 -55.82
N ASP A 2 -12.68 23.47 -54.72
CA ASP A 2 -12.59 24.43 -53.64
C ASP A 2 -11.81 23.80 -52.46
N SER A 3 -11.27 24.68 -51.61
CA SER A 3 -10.80 24.43 -50.24
C SER A 3 -9.45 23.78 -50.00
N GLY A 4 -8.62 24.49 -49.21
CA GLY A 4 -7.43 23.95 -48.54
C GLY A 4 -6.53 24.94 -47.79
N ASP A 5 -7.04 26.11 -47.35
CA ASP A 5 -6.36 26.97 -46.37
C ASP A 5 -6.56 26.39 -44.96
N ASP A 6 -5.79 25.36 -44.59
CA ASP A 6 -5.70 24.87 -43.21
C ASP A 6 -4.64 25.66 -42.43
N GLN A 7 -5.05 26.89 -42.14
CA GLN A 7 -4.85 27.65 -40.91
C GLN A 7 -3.91 27.03 -39.85
N GLN A 8 -2.71 27.63 -39.80
CA GLN A 8 -2.05 28.10 -38.58
C GLN A 8 -2.93 27.99 -37.32
N LEU A 9 -2.60 27.14 -36.33
CA LEU A 9 -3.03 27.25 -34.92
C LEU A 9 -2.48 26.10 -34.03
N GLN A 10 -1.15 25.90 -33.98
CA GLN A 10 -0.52 25.03 -32.96
C GLN A 10 0.58 25.74 -32.15
N GLU A 11 0.37 27.03 -31.82
CA GLU A 11 1.12 27.73 -30.77
C GLU A 11 0.25 27.92 -29.53
N GLN A 12 -0.19 26.83 -28.89
CA GLN A 12 -0.68 26.92 -27.52
C GLN A 12 0.52 26.94 -26.57
N GLY A 13 0.89 28.17 -26.18
CA GLY A 13 2.11 28.53 -25.46
C GLY A 13 2.47 27.62 -24.29
N GLN A 14 3.71 27.15 -24.31
CA GLN A 14 4.39 26.59 -23.15
C GLN A 14 4.34 27.62 -22.02
N LYS A 15 3.49 27.37 -21.01
CA LYS A 15 3.41 28.21 -19.81
C LYS A 15 4.79 28.25 -19.18
N ASN A 16 5.47 29.39 -19.30
CA ASN A 16 6.86 29.56 -18.90
C ASN A 16 6.98 29.41 -17.38
N TYR A 17 7.30 28.20 -16.91
CA TYR A 17 7.42 27.90 -15.49
C TYR A 17 8.76 28.41 -14.98
N HIS A 18 8.74 29.59 -14.35
CA HIS A 18 9.94 30.16 -13.78
C HIS A 18 10.23 29.55 -12.40
N ARG A 19 11.35 28.84 -12.27
CA ARG A 19 11.86 28.35 -10.99
C ARG A 19 12.39 29.50 -10.15
N HIS A 20 12.15 29.46 -8.85
CA HIS A 20 12.79 30.39 -7.91
C HIS A 20 14.30 30.18 -7.88
N THR A 21 15.05 31.27 -7.73
CA THR A 21 16.51 31.21 -7.58
C THR A 21 16.91 30.65 -6.21
N PRO A 22 18.13 30.13 -6.03
CA PRO A 22 18.60 29.65 -4.73
C PRO A 22 18.50 30.70 -3.61
N SER A 23 18.84 31.97 -3.92
CA SER A 23 18.73 33.08 -2.97
C SER A 23 17.28 33.36 -2.55
N GLN A 24 16.33 33.31 -3.51
CA GLN A 24 14.90 33.41 -3.19
C GLN A 24 14.43 32.26 -2.30
N ILE A 25 14.84 31.03 -2.59
CA ILE A 25 14.50 29.85 -1.79
C ILE A 25 15.03 30.02 -0.36
N GLN A 26 16.29 30.42 -0.19
CA GLN A 26 16.90 30.60 1.13
C GLN A 26 16.16 31.65 1.97
N ALA A 27 15.80 32.79 1.37
CA ALA A 27 15.05 33.83 2.06
C ALA A 27 13.63 33.37 2.44
N LEU A 28 12.95 32.65 1.54
CA LEU A 28 11.64 32.05 1.80
C LEU A 28 11.70 31.02 2.94
N GLU A 29 12.75 30.19 2.97
CA GLU A 29 12.99 29.23 4.06
C GLU A 29 13.27 29.93 5.39
N ALA A 30 14.08 30.98 5.40
CA ALA A 30 14.35 31.77 6.61
C ALA A 30 13.08 32.43 7.16
N ALA A 31 12.22 32.96 6.29
CA ALA A 31 10.92 33.49 6.69
C ALA A 31 9.98 32.39 7.21
N PHE A 32 9.98 31.21 6.59
CA PHE A 32 9.17 30.07 7.02
C PHE A 32 9.52 29.58 8.42
N MET A 33 10.79 29.63 8.81
CA MET A 33 11.24 29.27 10.15
C MET A 33 10.70 30.22 11.22
N GLN A 34 10.46 31.49 10.87
CA GLN A 34 9.87 32.48 11.77
C GLN A 34 8.34 32.39 11.81
N CYS A 35 7.71 32.24 10.64
CA CYS A 35 6.25 32.10 10.52
C CYS A 35 5.87 31.19 9.36
N SER A 36 5.22 30.07 9.65
CA SER A 36 4.78 29.09 8.64
C SER A 36 3.50 29.48 7.90
N HIS A 37 2.77 30.47 8.41
CA HIS A 37 1.49 30.96 7.90
C HIS A 37 1.47 32.49 7.81
N PRO A 38 2.28 33.09 6.92
CA PRO A 38 2.33 34.54 6.80
C PRO A 38 0.98 35.10 6.35
N ASP A 39 0.59 36.27 6.88
CA ASP A 39 -0.61 36.99 6.47
C ASP A 39 -0.43 37.69 5.10
N GLU A 40 -1.45 38.44 4.64
CA GLU A 40 -1.39 39.12 3.33
C GLU A 40 -0.30 40.20 3.29
N THR A 41 -0.17 40.99 4.36
CA THR A 41 0.82 42.07 4.46
C THR A 41 2.24 41.51 4.43
N GLN A 42 2.51 40.45 5.20
CA GLN A 42 3.79 39.76 5.23
C GLN A 42 4.13 39.15 3.87
N ARG A 43 3.15 38.54 3.17
CA ARG A 43 3.35 38.03 1.81
C ARG A 43 3.67 39.16 0.82
N ALA A 44 3.00 40.30 0.94
CA ALA A 44 3.24 41.45 0.07
C ALA A 44 4.66 42.02 0.26
N MET A 45 5.11 42.19 1.51
CA MET A 45 6.47 42.65 1.81
C MET A 45 7.52 41.67 1.29
N LEU A 46 7.36 40.37 1.59
CA LEU A 46 8.30 39.34 1.14
C LEU A 46 8.32 39.21 -0.38
N GLY A 47 7.18 39.37 -1.04
CA GLY A 47 7.08 39.42 -2.50
C GLY A 47 7.87 40.60 -3.08
N ARG A 48 7.71 41.80 -2.53
CA ARG A 48 8.45 42.99 -2.95
C ARG A 48 9.97 42.80 -2.80
N ASP A 49 10.41 42.31 -1.65
CA ASP A 49 11.84 42.19 -1.34
C ASP A 49 12.53 41.10 -2.19
N LEU A 50 11.78 40.09 -2.64
CA LEU A 50 12.29 38.98 -3.47
C LEU A 50 12.01 39.13 -4.97
N GLY A 51 11.31 40.18 -5.39
CA GLY A 51 10.84 40.35 -6.78
C GLY A 51 9.82 39.28 -7.21
N LEU A 52 8.99 38.82 -6.28
CA LEU A 52 7.97 37.79 -6.50
C LEU A 52 6.56 38.36 -6.30
N GLU A 53 5.61 37.88 -7.10
CA GLU A 53 4.20 38.18 -6.87
C GLU A 53 3.72 37.58 -5.54
N PRO A 54 2.93 38.29 -4.70
CA PRO A 54 2.44 37.78 -3.41
C PRO A 54 1.73 36.43 -3.52
N ARG A 55 1.08 36.16 -4.66
CA ARG A 55 0.46 34.87 -4.97
C ARG A 55 1.46 33.72 -5.08
N LYS A 56 2.65 33.95 -5.68
CA LYS A 56 3.72 32.94 -5.74
C LYS A 56 4.26 32.63 -4.36
N VAL A 57 4.41 33.65 -3.52
CA VAL A 57 4.77 33.49 -2.10
C VAL A 57 3.73 32.62 -1.38
N LYS A 58 2.44 32.94 -1.53
CA LYS A 58 1.35 32.11 -0.96
C LYS A 58 1.46 30.64 -1.35
N TYR A 59 1.64 30.33 -2.64
CA TYR A 59 1.77 28.95 -3.11
C TYR A 59 3.05 28.27 -2.62
N TRP A 60 4.15 29.00 -2.56
CA TRP A 60 5.39 28.46 -2.02
C TRP A 60 5.22 28.02 -0.57
N PHE A 61 4.60 28.85 0.28
CA PHE A 61 4.34 28.51 1.69
C PHE A 61 3.38 27.32 1.82
N GLN A 62 2.34 27.25 0.97
CA GLN A 62 1.44 26.09 0.93
C GLN A 62 2.21 24.80 0.59
N ASN A 63 2.98 24.83 -0.49
CA ASN A 63 3.79 23.68 -0.92
C ASN A 63 4.81 23.28 0.13
N ARG A 64 5.46 24.25 0.78
CA ARG A 64 6.45 23.98 1.83
C ARG A 64 5.85 23.27 3.02
N ARG A 65 4.64 23.64 3.45
CA ARG A 65 3.91 22.93 4.52
C ARG A 65 3.56 21.50 4.12
N THR A 66 3.05 21.30 2.90
CA THR A 66 2.76 19.96 2.37
C THR A 66 4.01 19.10 2.33
N GLN A 67 5.13 19.63 1.82
CA GLN A 67 6.42 18.93 1.81
C GLN A 67 6.88 18.55 3.21
N LYS A 68 6.79 19.48 4.18
CA LYS A 68 7.16 19.21 5.58
C LYS A 68 6.30 18.09 6.17
N LYS A 69 4.99 18.11 5.94
CA LYS A 69 4.08 17.06 6.40
C LYS A 69 4.44 15.69 5.81
N VAL A 70 4.61 15.62 4.49
CA VAL A 70 5.00 14.37 3.80
C VAL A 70 6.36 13.86 4.30
N GLN A 71 7.33 14.75 4.51
CA GLN A 71 8.64 14.36 5.04
C GLN A 71 8.56 13.78 6.45
N GLN A 72 7.72 14.35 7.31
CA GLN A 72 7.48 13.84 8.67
C GLN A 72 6.77 12.49 8.65
N GLU A 73 5.75 12.32 7.81
CA GLU A 73 5.03 11.06 7.65
C GLU A 73 5.95 9.94 7.16
N ARG A 74 6.80 10.23 6.17
CA ARG A 74 7.82 9.29 5.69
C ARG A 74 8.79 8.88 6.80
N GLN A 75 9.37 9.86 7.50
CA GLN A 75 10.27 9.59 8.63
C GLN A 75 9.60 8.76 9.72
N GLY A 76 8.35 9.05 10.05
CA GLY A 76 7.58 8.27 11.01
C GLY A 76 7.32 6.84 10.53
N ASN A 77 7.02 6.65 9.25
CA ASN A 77 6.83 5.32 8.67
C ASN A 77 8.13 4.50 8.69
N ASP A 78 9.26 5.12 8.34
CA ASP A 78 10.57 4.47 8.34
C ASP A 78 10.95 4.04 9.76
N PHE A 79 10.70 4.91 10.76
CA PHE A 79 10.89 4.57 12.17
C PHE A 79 10.04 3.37 12.60
N LEU A 80 8.75 3.37 12.26
CA LEU A 80 7.85 2.26 12.60
C LEU A 80 8.25 0.94 11.92
N ARG A 81 8.77 0.98 10.69
CA ARG A 81 9.28 -0.23 10.01
C ARG A 81 10.50 -0.78 10.73
N ALA A 82 11.48 0.06 11.03
CA ALA A 82 12.68 -0.36 11.74
C ALA A 82 12.33 -0.96 13.12
N GLU A 83 11.39 -0.36 13.83
CA GLU A 83 10.90 -0.86 15.11
C GLU A 83 10.14 -2.19 14.97
N ASN A 84 9.32 -2.33 13.92
CA ASN A 84 8.62 -3.59 13.64
C ASN A 84 9.59 -4.72 13.34
N ASP A 85 10.64 -4.46 12.56
CA ASP A 85 11.68 -5.43 12.24
C ASP A 85 12.49 -5.81 13.49
N ARG A 86 12.80 -4.85 14.37
CA ARG A 86 13.41 -5.12 15.68
C ARG A 86 12.55 -6.08 16.51
N ILE A 87 11.27 -5.77 16.67
CA ILE A 87 10.34 -6.59 17.44
C ILE A 87 10.17 -7.99 16.81
N ARG A 88 10.15 -8.10 15.48
CA ARG A 88 10.09 -9.39 14.78
C ARG A 88 11.32 -10.23 15.07
N CYS A 89 12.52 -9.65 14.99
CA CYS A 89 13.76 -10.35 15.33
C CYS A 89 13.76 -10.82 16.79
N GLU A 90 13.32 -9.98 17.73
CA GLU A 90 13.18 -10.35 19.14
C GLU A 90 12.15 -11.48 19.34
N ASN A 91 11.02 -11.42 18.65
CA ASN A 91 9.99 -12.46 18.74
C ASN A 91 10.50 -13.81 18.22
N ILE A 92 11.22 -13.81 17.09
CA ILE A 92 11.85 -15.01 16.53
C ILE A 92 12.86 -15.59 17.51
N ALA A 93 13.76 -14.76 18.05
CA ALA A 93 14.77 -15.20 19.02
C ALA A 93 14.14 -15.79 20.29
N LEU A 94 13.06 -15.18 20.81
CA LEU A 94 12.33 -15.69 21.96
C LEU A 94 11.63 -17.02 21.66
N ARG A 95 11.01 -17.16 20.48
CA ARG A 95 10.38 -18.41 20.05
C ARG A 95 11.40 -19.54 19.92
N ASP A 96 12.54 -19.28 19.30
CA ASP A 96 13.64 -20.24 19.18
C ASP A 96 14.17 -20.64 20.57
N ALA A 97 14.39 -19.69 21.46
CA ALA A 97 14.82 -19.97 22.83
C ALA A 97 13.80 -20.85 23.60
N LEU A 98 12.51 -20.63 23.41
CA LEU A 98 11.45 -21.45 24.01
C LEU A 98 11.37 -22.84 23.37
N GLN A 99 11.52 -22.95 22.05
CA GLN A 99 11.51 -24.24 21.35
C GLN A 99 12.71 -25.10 21.74
N ASN A 100 13.88 -24.49 21.93
CA ASN A 100 15.11 -25.15 22.33
C ASN A 100 15.24 -25.35 23.86
N ALA A 101 14.30 -24.84 24.65
CA ALA A 101 14.30 -25.03 26.09
C ALA A 101 13.87 -26.46 26.45
N VAL A 102 14.82 -27.32 26.79
CA VAL A 102 14.54 -28.67 27.28
C VAL A 102 14.37 -28.63 28.80
N CYS A 103 13.19 -29.01 29.30
CA CYS A 103 13.00 -29.22 30.73
C CYS A 103 13.69 -30.53 31.15
N PRO A 104 14.66 -30.52 32.07
CA PRO A 104 15.38 -31.74 32.49
C PRO A 104 14.49 -32.80 33.17
N SER A 105 13.31 -32.42 33.68
CA SER A 105 12.33 -33.36 34.25
C SER A 105 11.16 -33.69 33.31
N CYS A 106 10.99 -32.96 32.20
CA CYS A 106 9.80 -33.02 31.35
C CYS A 106 10.09 -33.45 29.89
N GLY A 107 11.37 -33.49 29.49
CA GLY A 107 11.77 -33.68 28.09
C GLY A 107 11.61 -32.41 27.25
N PRO A 108 11.99 -32.44 25.96
CA PRO A 108 11.77 -31.32 25.05
C PRO A 108 10.27 -31.04 24.91
N PRO A 109 9.85 -29.76 24.81
CA PRO A 109 8.47 -29.44 24.50
C PRO A 109 8.13 -30.07 23.14
N VAL A 110 7.04 -30.85 23.10
CA VAL A 110 6.44 -31.25 21.83
C VAL A 110 6.14 -29.97 21.06
N ALA A 111 6.76 -29.82 19.89
CA ALA A 111 6.42 -28.73 18.99
C ALA A 111 4.93 -28.87 18.69
N GLU A 112 4.11 -27.98 19.26
CA GLU A 112 2.85 -27.63 18.62
C GLU A 112 3.28 -26.94 17.35
N ASP A 113 3.46 -27.75 16.30
CA ASP A 113 3.62 -27.30 14.95
C ASP A 113 2.53 -26.25 14.76
N TYR A 114 2.95 -24.99 14.63
CA TYR A 114 2.10 -23.96 14.07
C TYR A 114 1.92 -24.37 12.61
N TYR A 115 1.05 -25.35 12.37
CA TYR A 115 0.56 -25.65 11.05
C TYR A 115 -0.03 -24.34 10.56
N ASP A 116 0.55 -23.81 9.50
CA ASP A 116 -0.03 -22.69 8.81
C ASP A 116 -1.44 -23.13 8.39
N GLU A 117 -2.45 -22.67 9.13
CA GLU A 117 -3.84 -23.06 8.93
C GLU A 117 -4.26 -22.75 7.47
N GLN A 118 -3.55 -21.81 6.83
CA GLN A 118 -3.63 -21.54 5.41
C GLN A 118 -3.11 -22.69 4.53
N GLN A 119 -1.95 -23.27 4.83
CA GLN A 119 -1.42 -24.44 4.10
C GLN A 119 -2.36 -25.65 4.22
N LEU A 120 -2.89 -25.92 5.41
CA LEU A 120 -3.86 -27.01 5.61
C LEU A 120 -5.16 -26.77 4.83
N ARG A 121 -5.64 -25.53 4.73
CA ARG A 121 -6.82 -25.18 3.91
C ARG A 121 -6.54 -25.39 2.42
N VAL A 122 -5.37 -25.00 1.93
CA VAL A 122 -4.95 -25.19 0.53
C VAL A 122 -4.84 -26.67 0.20
N GLU A 123 -4.18 -27.46 1.05
CA GLU A 123 -4.01 -28.89 0.82
C GLU A 123 -5.35 -29.64 0.91
N ASN A 124 -6.23 -29.29 1.85
CA ASN A 124 -7.59 -29.83 1.88
C ASN A 124 -8.40 -29.47 0.62
N ALA A 125 -8.24 -28.26 0.08
CA ALA A 125 -8.90 -27.89 -1.16
C ALA A 125 -8.40 -28.73 -2.34
N ARG A 126 -7.07 -28.92 -2.44
CA ARG A 126 -6.42 -29.75 -3.45
C ARG A 126 -6.88 -31.20 -3.38
N LEU A 127 -6.84 -31.80 -2.19
CA LEU A 127 -7.28 -33.18 -1.96
C LEU A 127 -8.77 -33.37 -2.24
N LYS A 128 -9.62 -32.37 -1.94
CA LYS A 128 -11.05 -32.41 -2.29
C LYS A 128 -11.27 -32.39 -3.80
N GLU A 129 -10.46 -31.64 -4.55
CA GLU A 129 -10.52 -31.61 -6.02
C GLU A 129 -10.05 -32.94 -6.63
N GLU A 130 -8.98 -33.55 -6.10
CA GLU A 130 -8.54 -34.89 -6.51
C GLU A 130 -9.62 -35.95 -6.23
N LEU A 131 -10.24 -35.89 -5.05
CA LEU A 131 -11.34 -36.79 -4.69
C LEU A 131 -12.54 -36.59 -5.62
N ALA A 132 -12.88 -35.35 -5.96
CA ALA A 132 -13.89 -35.04 -6.97
C ALA A 132 -13.50 -35.66 -8.33
N GLY A 133 -12.28 -35.42 -8.83
CA GLY A 133 -11.80 -35.97 -10.10
C GLY A 133 -11.80 -37.50 -10.16
N LEU A 134 -11.56 -38.17 -9.03
CA LEU A 134 -11.60 -39.63 -8.92
C LEU A 134 -13.02 -40.18 -8.78
N THR A 135 -13.93 -39.45 -8.11
CA THR A 135 -15.34 -39.83 -7.94
C THR A 135 -16.19 -39.56 -9.19
N TYR A 136 -15.79 -38.61 -10.05
CA TYR A 136 -16.47 -38.31 -11.31
C TYR A 136 -15.99 -39.11 -12.52
N LYS A 137 -15.27 -40.23 -12.37
CA LYS A 137 -15.09 -41.18 -13.48
C LYS A 137 -16.46 -41.79 -13.84
N PRO A 138 -17.15 -41.35 -14.92
CA PRO A 138 -18.48 -41.85 -15.23
C PRO A 138 -18.30 -43.14 -16.04
N LEU A 139 -18.28 -44.28 -15.38
CA LEU A 139 -18.63 -45.53 -16.05
C LEU A 139 -20.11 -45.41 -16.47
N GLY A 140 -20.35 -45.54 -17.76
CA GLY A 140 -21.52 -44.99 -18.43
C GLY A 140 -22.87 -45.60 -18.07
N ARG A 141 -23.85 -44.68 -17.98
CA ARG A 141 -25.26 -44.76 -18.44
C ARG A 141 -26.24 -45.74 -17.74
N PRO A 142 -27.56 -45.47 -17.82
CA PRO A 142 -28.30 -44.86 -16.71
C PRO A 142 -29.41 -45.78 -16.16
N PHE A 143 -29.86 -45.56 -14.92
CA PHE A 143 -31.03 -46.28 -14.39
C PHE A 143 -31.97 -45.35 -13.62
N THR A 144 -33.03 -44.96 -14.34
CA THR A 144 -34.43 -44.74 -13.94
C THR A 144 -34.76 -43.97 -12.64
N GLN A 145 -35.34 -42.80 -12.89
CA GLN A 145 -36.32 -42.06 -12.10
C GLN A 145 -37.32 -42.96 -11.34
N MET A 146 -37.56 -42.65 -10.06
CA MET A 146 -38.77 -43.01 -9.31
C MET A 146 -39.22 -41.80 -8.46
N PRO A 147 -40.54 -41.61 -8.24
CA PRO A 147 -41.13 -40.30 -7.98
C PRO A 147 -41.37 -39.95 -6.50
N GLN A 148 -41.74 -38.69 -6.36
CA GLN A 148 -42.01 -37.83 -5.20
C GLN A 148 -42.69 -38.44 -3.96
N GLY A 149 -42.26 -37.94 -2.80
CA GLY A 149 -43.00 -37.96 -1.54
C GLY A 149 -42.50 -36.85 -0.61
N THR A 150 -43.07 -35.66 -0.70
CA THR A 150 -42.83 -34.57 0.27
C THR A 150 -43.80 -34.69 1.45
N PRO A 151 -43.34 -34.64 2.70
CA PRO A 151 -44.14 -34.08 3.78
C PRO A 151 -43.77 -32.61 3.96
N GLN A 152 -44.79 -31.78 3.76
CA GLN A 152 -44.84 -30.35 4.00
C GLN A 152 -44.57 -30.05 5.49
N MET A 153 -43.54 -29.28 5.80
CA MET A 153 -43.39 -28.59 7.09
C MET A 153 -43.41 -27.09 6.81
N SER A 154 -44.54 -26.48 7.15
CA SER A 154 -44.80 -25.05 7.08
C SER A 154 -44.06 -24.31 8.20
N MET A 155 -43.12 -23.43 7.83
CA MET A 155 -42.62 -22.38 8.69
C MET A 155 -43.09 -21.03 8.13
N ALA A 156 -43.93 -20.35 8.91
CA ALA A 156 -44.52 -19.07 8.55
C ALA A 156 -43.44 -17.98 8.48
N THR A 157 -43.43 -17.25 7.38
CA THR A 157 -42.63 -16.04 7.16
C THR A 157 -43.26 -14.87 7.92
N VAL A 158 -42.58 -14.33 8.94
CA VAL A 158 -42.89 -13.00 9.47
C VAL A 158 -42.12 -11.98 8.64
N GLN A 159 -42.85 -11.20 7.85
CA GLN A 159 -42.33 -10.06 7.10
C GLN A 159 -43.14 -8.83 7.49
N MET A 160 -42.49 -7.87 8.16
CA MET A 160 -43.06 -6.56 8.44
C MET A 160 -42.12 -5.48 7.89
N GLY A 161 -42.60 -4.83 6.82
CA GLY A 161 -42.45 -3.40 6.57
C GLY A 161 -41.08 -2.87 6.15
N GLY A 162 -40.93 -2.62 4.84
CA GLY A 162 -39.90 -1.72 4.32
C GLY A 162 -40.22 -0.24 4.57
N HIS A 163 -39.17 0.56 4.71
CA HIS A 163 -39.17 1.97 4.34
C HIS A 163 -37.87 2.30 3.61
N HIS A 164 -38.04 2.81 2.40
CA HIS A 164 -37.01 3.32 1.52
C HIS A 164 -36.82 4.80 1.81
N GLN A 165 -35.58 5.27 1.89
CA GLN A 165 -35.16 6.53 1.26
C GLN A 165 -33.62 6.55 1.13
N PRO A 166 -33.07 6.99 -0.02
CA PRO A 166 -31.64 7.08 -0.24
C PRO A 166 -31.14 8.49 0.11
N PHE A 167 -30.10 8.58 0.95
CA PHE A 167 -29.26 9.78 0.99
C PHE A 167 -28.11 9.60 0.01
N GLY A 168 -28.11 10.44 -1.03
CA GLY A 168 -27.04 10.52 -2.00
C GLY A 168 -25.72 10.98 -1.38
N ARG A 169 -24.64 10.32 -1.77
CA ARG A 169 -23.30 10.88 -1.72
C ARG A 169 -22.67 10.77 -3.11
N ALA A 170 -22.68 11.89 -3.82
CA ALA A 170 -21.73 12.16 -4.87
C ALA A 170 -20.37 12.44 -4.22
N GLY A 171 -19.29 11.87 -4.76
CA GLY A 171 -17.93 12.10 -4.26
C GLY A 171 -16.89 11.18 -4.87
N LEU A 172 -16.70 11.35 -6.17
CA LEU A 172 -15.71 10.79 -7.09
C LEU A 172 -14.41 10.24 -6.46
N SER A 173 -14.13 8.98 -6.82
CA SER A 173 -12.81 8.35 -6.84
C SER A 173 -11.81 9.19 -7.64
N LEU A 174 -10.59 9.30 -7.13
CA LEU A 174 -9.41 9.56 -7.94
C LEU A 174 -8.29 8.62 -7.50
N ASP A 175 -8.51 7.33 -7.76
CA ASP A 175 -7.43 6.36 -7.88
C ASP A 175 -6.90 6.42 -9.32
N LEU A 176 -5.86 7.22 -9.58
CA LEU A 176 -4.90 6.88 -10.64
C LEU A 176 -3.59 7.69 -10.53
N TYR A 177 -2.49 6.96 -10.77
CA TYR A 177 -1.10 7.38 -10.94
C TYR A 177 -0.21 7.46 -9.69
N LEU A 178 0.35 6.31 -9.31
CA LEU A 178 1.76 6.05 -9.63
C LEU A 178 2.04 4.54 -9.63
N SER A 179 1.88 3.91 -10.79
CA SER A 179 2.68 2.74 -11.15
C SER A 179 4.07 3.24 -11.51
N GLY A 180 5.06 2.85 -10.71
CA GLY A 180 6.47 3.08 -10.93
C GLY A 180 7.22 2.03 -10.15
N ALA A 181 7.69 1.02 -10.88
CA ALA A 181 8.30 -0.21 -10.39
C ALA A 181 9.46 0.02 -9.42
N GLY A 182 9.55 -0.85 -8.43
CA GLY A 182 10.68 -1.00 -7.51
C GLY A 182 10.60 -2.35 -6.85
N MET A 183 10.87 -3.41 -7.62
CA MET A 183 11.19 -4.72 -7.07
C MET A 183 12.50 -4.55 -6.28
N SER A 184 12.49 -4.84 -4.98
CA SER A 184 13.71 -5.11 -4.24
C SER A 184 13.57 -6.50 -3.64
N GLU A 185 14.39 -7.38 -4.17
CA GLU A 185 14.43 -8.81 -3.94
C GLU A 185 14.75 -9.15 -2.49
N GLY A 186 14.20 -10.29 -2.07
CA GLY A 186 14.38 -10.84 -0.75
C GLY A 186 15.83 -11.23 -0.47
N CYS A 187 16.14 -11.21 0.82
CA CYS A 187 17.37 -11.74 1.39
C CYS A 187 17.45 -13.25 1.10
N GLY A 188 18.30 -13.65 0.15
CA GLY A 188 18.78 -15.02 -0.02
C GLY A 188 20.29 -15.01 0.21
N GLN A 189 20.75 -15.59 1.31
CA GLN A 189 22.17 -15.88 1.54
C GLN A 189 22.33 -17.39 1.56
N GLU A 190 22.92 -17.92 0.49
CA GLU A 190 23.60 -19.21 0.48
C GLU A 190 24.97 -19.05 -0.21
N ASP A 191 25.93 -19.74 0.39
CA ASP A 191 27.38 -19.79 0.21
C ASP A 191 28.00 -19.68 -1.20
N SER A 192 29.15 -19.00 -1.26
CA SER A 192 30.39 -19.59 -1.81
C SER A 192 31.60 -18.69 -1.58
N GLY A 193 32.67 -19.29 -1.04
CA GLY A 193 33.90 -18.60 -0.68
C GLY A 193 34.79 -18.17 -1.87
N ALA A 194 35.73 -17.29 -1.55
CA ALA A 194 37.02 -17.23 -2.21
C ALA A 194 38.03 -16.50 -1.31
N HIS A 195 39.08 -17.24 -0.94
CA HIS A 195 40.36 -16.71 -0.51
C HIS A 195 40.85 -15.59 -1.44
N PHE A 196 41.30 -14.46 -0.87
CA PHE A 196 42.52 -13.83 -1.37
C PHE A 196 43.25 -13.10 -0.24
N SER A 197 44.47 -13.55 0.01
CA SER A 197 45.41 -13.02 0.98
C SER A 197 45.83 -11.59 0.63
N THR A 198 45.69 -10.67 1.56
CA THR A 198 46.39 -9.38 1.55
C THR A 198 47.76 -9.57 2.17
N ASN A 199 48.78 -9.57 1.32
CA ASN A 199 50.17 -9.55 1.75
C ASN A 199 50.48 -8.17 2.34
N ARG A 200 50.95 -8.16 3.59
CA ARG A 200 51.46 -7.00 4.32
C ARG A 200 52.85 -7.35 4.83
N GLN A 201 53.88 -7.06 4.04
CA GLN A 201 55.21 -6.64 4.48
C GLN A 201 56.01 -6.17 3.27
#